data_AF-A0A961BG33-F1
#
_entry.id   AF-A0A961BG33-F1
#
_cell.length_a   1.000
_cell.length_b   1.000
_cell.length_c   1.000
_cell.angle_alpha   90.00
_cell.angle_beta   90.00
_cell.angle_gamma   90.00
#
_symmetry.space_group_name_H-M   'P 1'
#
loop_
_entity.id
_entity.type
_entity.pdbx_description
1 polymer ?
#
loop_
_entity_poly.entity_id
_entity_poly.type
_entity_poly.pdbx_seq_one_letter_code
_entity_poly.pdbx_strand_id
1 'polypeptide(L)'
;MNGRFRLLALGLVAGWGLLLESTLAFDTGHHWELTAQVMQEMGFNEPSRQTACVSNWMVDYYSSSPTASKRMREELSKLHCDNLYTAESARRHLARLTANARLALTSQVNDRELLLLLGATLHAVQDMYSHSNWPELVSTPEVLSNRTCFSAGEWIPGAWLSGSYDPRPYLLSPLPPHHPEHGSYDQGVNKDAHDRPLWPQAYFLAYCATREFVEALRSWIPAARWERLKHYQPSVVERLALNSEVKSAYGISLWINAAGQHGHWKGGMSGHNLMFLSSALSFVKLTSPNALWYRVAKGYRPLTRGLYTEDSLPPPKAPIVPGLDIQRTVMMLRIARVQEAPGRLGKCRWGSPDYYLTGGVHYGRPPLKKQELLTPYLHPKCEPESPFLGVPAVVFRDRVIQGARSFDNPWQAMVILDSAELARTGGELTFFLGVGEEDPGPDGTMDISPDRSRKGLIFQYQLKGSSITLPGTGQTFPAGEGKTITVRGDHRKSLEISFEIFPMKTR
;
A
#
# COMPACT_ATOMS: atom_id res chain seq x y z
N MET A 1 -42.19 -19.05 16.38
CA MET A 1 -41.94 -18.52 15.02
C MET A 1 -40.45 -18.14 14.83
N ASN A 2 -39.51 -19.07 15.07
CA ASN A 2 -38.04 -18.79 15.10
C ASN A 2 -37.22 -19.65 14.12
N GLY A 3 -37.78 -20.02 12.95
CA GLY A 3 -37.15 -20.99 12.05
C GLY A 3 -36.70 -20.48 10.68
N ARG A 4 -37.08 -19.26 10.26
CA ARG A 4 -36.96 -18.83 8.85
C ARG A 4 -35.80 -17.88 8.53
N PHE A 5 -35.07 -17.35 9.52
CA PHE A 5 -33.97 -16.41 9.27
C PHE A 5 -32.61 -17.05 8.98
N ARG A 6 -32.41 -18.35 9.23
CA ARG A 6 -31.10 -19.02 9.02
C ARG A 6 -30.88 -19.55 7.59
N LEU A 7 -31.94 -19.78 6.81
CA LEU A 7 -31.83 -20.31 5.45
C LEU A 7 -31.54 -19.25 4.37
N LEU A 8 -31.80 -17.97 4.65
CA LEU A 8 -31.46 -16.86 3.74
C LEU A 8 -29.96 -16.54 3.71
N ALA A 9 -29.21 -16.82 4.78
CA ALA A 9 -27.77 -16.55 4.85
C ALA A 9 -26.93 -17.55 4.04
N LEU A 10 -27.40 -18.80 3.86
CA LEU A 10 -26.69 -19.85 3.12
C LEU A 10 -26.95 -19.79 1.61
N GLY A 11 -28.15 -19.38 1.17
CA GLY A 11 -28.45 -19.17 -0.25
C GLY A 11 -27.73 -17.96 -0.88
N LEU A 12 -27.35 -16.98 -0.06
CA LEU A 12 -26.61 -15.79 -0.49
C LEU A 12 -25.14 -16.09 -0.84
N VAL A 13 -24.51 -17.10 -0.21
CA VAL A 13 -23.09 -17.42 -0.46
C VAL A 13 -22.89 -18.17 -1.78
N ALA A 14 -23.83 -19.05 -2.16
CA ALA A 14 -23.75 -19.78 -3.44
C ALA A 14 -24.08 -18.90 -4.67
N GLY A 15 -24.85 -17.82 -4.50
CA GLY A 15 -25.15 -16.86 -5.57
C GLY A 15 -24.01 -15.88 -5.89
N TRP A 16 -22.98 -15.77 -5.04
CA TRP A 16 -21.84 -14.86 -5.27
C TRP A 16 -20.88 -15.35 -6.35
N GLY A 17 -20.85 -16.66 -6.65
CA GLY A 17 -19.96 -17.22 -7.66
C GLY A 17 -20.33 -16.89 -9.11
N LEU A 18 -21.53 -16.34 -9.37
CA LEU A 18 -22.07 -16.15 -10.73
C LEU A 18 -22.38 -14.69 -11.10
N LEU A 19 -22.08 -13.71 -10.24
CA LEU A 19 -22.36 -12.28 -10.49
C LEU A 19 -21.10 -11.38 -10.42
N LEU A 20 -19.90 -11.95 -10.53
CA LEU A 20 -18.64 -11.22 -10.53
C LEU A 20 -18.27 -10.76 -11.95
N GLU A 21 -19.11 -9.95 -12.58
CA GLU A 21 -18.69 -9.22 -13.78
C GLU A 21 -17.73 -8.09 -13.38
N SER A 22 -16.49 -8.19 -13.90
CA SER A 22 -15.42 -7.19 -13.95
C SER A 22 -15.29 -6.25 -12.75
N THR A 23 -14.68 -6.71 -11.66
CA THR A 23 -14.03 -5.82 -10.71
C THR A 23 -12.55 -5.73 -11.07
N LEU A 24 -12.17 -4.61 -11.72
CA LEU A 24 -10.79 -4.14 -11.78
C LEU A 24 -10.27 -4.10 -10.35
N ALA A 25 -9.18 -4.76 -10.08
CA ALA A 25 -8.69 -4.88 -8.74
C ALA A 25 -7.25 -4.35 -8.71
N PHE A 26 -6.92 -3.71 -7.59
CA PHE A 26 -5.82 -2.74 -7.48
C PHE A 26 -4.83 -3.22 -6.43
N ASP A 27 -3.57 -2.86 -6.63
CA ASP A 27 -2.47 -3.23 -5.73
C ASP A 27 -2.36 -2.29 -4.53
N THR A 28 -3.22 -2.54 -3.54
CA THR A 28 -3.47 -1.59 -2.44
C THR A 28 -2.34 -1.48 -1.40
N GLY A 29 -1.45 -2.47 -1.33
CA GLY A 29 -0.40 -2.53 -0.32
C GLY A 29 0.68 -1.48 -0.53
N HIS A 30 0.95 -1.09 -1.77
CA HIS A 30 1.92 -0.03 -2.06
C HIS A 30 1.39 1.35 -1.61
N HIS A 31 0.10 1.63 -1.82
CA HIS A 31 -0.55 2.85 -1.32
C HIS A 31 -0.60 2.91 0.20
N TRP A 32 -0.86 1.77 0.84
CA TRP A 32 -0.81 1.63 2.29
C TRP A 32 0.58 2.01 2.84
N GLU A 33 1.64 1.47 2.25
CA GLU A 33 3.03 1.70 2.67
C GLU A 33 3.45 3.16 2.50
N LEU A 34 3.15 3.75 1.34
CA LEU A 34 3.44 5.16 1.07
C LEU A 34 2.74 6.07 2.07
N THR A 35 1.46 5.81 2.35
CA THR A 35 0.66 6.57 3.31
C THR A 35 1.24 6.44 4.72
N ALA A 36 1.50 5.21 5.17
CA ALA A 36 2.05 4.94 6.49
C ALA A 36 3.43 5.58 6.68
N GLN A 37 4.33 5.39 5.71
CA GLN A 37 5.70 5.91 5.78
C GLN A 37 5.70 7.44 5.85
N VAL A 38 5.03 8.12 4.92
CA VAL A 38 5.00 9.59 4.89
C VAL A 38 4.42 10.15 6.19
N MET A 39 3.33 9.59 6.69
CA MET A 39 2.73 10.06 7.93
C MET A 39 3.63 9.77 9.13
N GLN A 40 4.35 8.64 9.16
CA GLN A 40 5.31 8.36 10.21
C GLN A 40 6.45 9.39 10.23
N GLU A 41 7.04 9.70 9.07
CA GLU A 41 8.08 10.74 8.94
C GLU A 41 7.59 12.11 9.42
N MET A 42 6.28 12.36 9.28
CA MET A 42 5.61 13.59 9.73
C MET A 42 5.22 13.56 11.21
N GLY A 43 5.60 12.51 11.95
CA GLY A 43 5.37 12.38 13.38
C GLY A 43 3.96 11.94 13.77
N PHE A 44 3.17 11.42 12.84
CA PHE A 44 1.86 10.83 13.17
C PHE A 44 2.04 9.51 13.92
N ASN A 45 1.27 9.35 14.99
CA ASN A 45 1.21 8.12 15.76
C ASN A 45 0.47 7.01 14.98
N GLU A 46 0.57 5.77 15.46
CA GLU A 46 0.02 4.61 14.78
C GLU A 46 -1.50 4.68 14.50
N PRO A 47 -2.38 5.03 15.47
CA PRO A 47 -3.81 5.17 15.18
C PRO A 47 -4.13 6.19 14.08
N SER A 48 -3.38 7.29 14.02
CA SER A 48 -3.59 8.32 13.01
C SER A 48 -3.23 7.80 11.62
N ARG A 49 -2.08 7.12 11.50
CA ARG A 49 -1.63 6.48 10.25
C ARG A 49 -2.62 5.43 9.79
N GLN A 50 -2.96 4.49 10.66
CA GLN A 50 -3.90 3.40 10.33
C GLN A 50 -5.27 3.94 9.87
N THR A 51 -5.78 5.00 10.49
CA THR A 51 -7.05 5.63 10.08
C THR A 51 -6.96 6.14 8.63
N ALA A 52 -5.88 6.83 8.28
CA ALA A 52 -5.66 7.30 6.92
C ALA A 52 -5.42 6.14 5.93
N CYS A 53 -4.60 5.14 6.29
CA CYS A 53 -4.33 3.97 5.45
C CYS A 53 -5.61 3.16 5.16
N VAL A 54 -6.48 2.96 6.15
CA VAL A 54 -7.79 2.31 5.94
C VAL A 54 -8.65 3.12 4.98
N SER A 55 -8.65 4.44 5.10
CA SER A 55 -9.43 5.29 4.19
C SER A 55 -8.89 5.31 2.77
N ASN A 56 -7.55 5.30 2.62
CA ASN A 56 -6.88 5.13 1.33
C ASN A 56 -7.37 3.83 0.67
N TRP A 57 -7.21 2.68 1.35
CA TRP A 57 -7.70 1.39 0.89
C TRP A 57 -9.20 1.34 0.59
N MET A 58 -10.03 2.05 1.37
CA MET A 58 -11.49 2.09 1.17
C MET A 58 -11.89 2.73 -0.18
N VAL A 59 -11.03 3.55 -0.80
CA VAL A 59 -11.30 4.10 -2.14
C VAL A 59 -11.33 2.97 -3.18
N ASP A 60 -10.30 2.12 -3.20
CA ASP A 60 -10.24 0.92 -4.05
C ASP A 60 -11.36 -0.06 -3.73
N TYR A 61 -11.55 -0.33 -2.44
CA TYR A 61 -12.54 -1.31 -2.01
C TYR A 61 -13.93 -0.88 -2.48
N TYR A 62 -14.36 0.35 -2.22
CA TYR A 62 -15.72 0.76 -2.56
C TYR A 62 -15.90 1.22 -4.02
N SER A 63 -14.83 1.51 -4.77
CA SER A 63 -14.92 1.74 -6.23
C SER A 63 -15.22 0.43 -6.99
N SER A 64 -14.77 -0.70 -6.46
CA SER A 64 -14.91 -2.03 -7.07
C SER A 64 -15.91 -2.95 -6.34
N SER A 65 -16.25 -2.71 -5.07
CA SER A 65 -17.04 -3.66 -4.27
C SER A 65 -18.45 -3.90 -4.84
N PRO A 66 -18.90 -5.17 -4.94
CA PRO A 66 -20.28 -5.48 -5.32
C PRO A 66 -21.28 -5.02 -4.25
N THR A 67 -20.84 -4.80 -3.01
CA THR A 67 -21.68 -4.31 -1.92
C THR A 67 -21.87 -2.79 -1.93
N ALA A 68 -21.06 -2.06 -2.72
CA ALA A 68 -21.24 -0.64 -2.94
C ALA A 68 -22.42 -0.38 -3.89
N SER A 69 -23.13 0.74 -3.70
CA SER A 69 -24.13 1.17 -4.68
C SER A 69 -23.44 1.59 -5.99
N LYS A 70 -24.11 1.45 -7.14
CA LYS A 70 -23.58 1.93 -8.44
C LYS A 70 -23.06 3.37 -8.37
N ARG A 71 -23.84 4.27 -7.77
CA ARG A 71 -23.46 5.67 -7.58
C ARG A 71 -22.20 5.86 -6.73
N MET A 72 -22.00 5.02 -5.71
CA MET A 72 -20.80 5.07 -4.86
C MET A 72 -19.57 4.64 -5.64
N ARG A 73 -19.68 3.55 -6.41
CA ARG A 73 -18.61 3.11 -7.31
C ARG A 73 -18.24 4.23 -8.27
N GLU A 74 -19.21 4.81 -8.97
CA GLU A 74 -19.01 5.93 -9.89
C GLU A 74 -18.43 7.19 -9.22
N GLU A 75 -18.82 7.51 -7.98
CA GLU A 75 -18.27 8.66 -7.27
C GLU A 75 -16.80 8.40 -6.86
N LEU A 76 -16.47 7.20 -6.36
CA LEU A 76 -15.12 6.86 -5.90
C LEU A 76 -14.14 6.52 -7.02
N SER A 77 -14.58 5.97 -8.16
CA SER A 77 -13.73 5.77 -9.34
C SER A 77 -13.14 7.08 -9.86
N LYS A 78 -13.74 8.23 -9.53
CA LYS A 78 -13.18 9.55 -9.89
C LYS A 78 -11.90 9.88 -9.13
N LEU A 79 -11.59 9.16 -8.04
CA LEU A 79 -10.37 9.34 -7.26
C LEU A 79 -9.22 8.48 -7.79
N HIS A 80 -9.41 7.70 -8.86
CA HIS A 80 -8.37 6.87 -9.46
C HIS A 80 -7.53 7.61 -10.51
N CYS A 81 -7.86 8.88 -10.78
CA CYS A 81 -7.19 9.70 -11.80
C CYS A 81 -7.14 9.06 -13.21
N ASP A 82 -8.00 8.09 -13.48
CA ASP A 82 -8.15 7.42 -14.77
C ASP A 82 -8.74 8.36 -15.82
N ASN A 83 -8.56 8.00 -17.09
CA ASN A 83 -9.25 8.63 -18.22
C ASN A 83 -8.94 10.12 -18.47
N LEU A 84 -7.71 10.55 -18.21
CA LEU A 84 -7.22 11.92 -18.42
C LEU A 84 -6.28 11.93 -19.64
N TYR A 85 -6.83 12.06 -20.85
CA TYR A 85 -6.07 11.88 -22.11
C TYR A 85 -5.38 13.12 -22.66
N THR A 86 -5.50 14.25 -21.97
CA THR A 86 -4.84 15.48 -22.39
C THR A 86 -4.18 16.13 -21.19
N ALA A 87 -3.10 16.87 -21.46
CA ALA A 87 -2.49 17.72 -20.45
C ALA A 87 -3.49 18.69 -19.80
N GLU A 88 -4.46 19.19 -20.57
CA GLU A 88 -5.51 20.09 -20.09
C GLU A 88 -6.50 19.39 -19.15
N SER A 89 -7.02 18.22 -19.51
CA SER A 89 -7.95 17.46 -18.65
C SER A 89 -7.29 17.10 -17.33
N ALA A 90 -6.01 16.71 -17.37
CA ALA A 90 -5.24 16.44 -16.17
C ALA A 90 -4.96 17.68 -15.32
N ARG A 91 -4.57 18.81 -15.92
CA ARG A 91 -4.39 20.08 -15.18
C ARG A 91 -5.69 20.47 -14.47
N ARG A 92 -6.83 20.36 -15.15
CA ARG A 92 -8.15 20.65 -14.56
C ARG A 92 -8.48 19.68 -13.42
N HIS A 93 -8.27 18.38 -13.64
CA HIS A 93 -8.53 17.34 -12.64
C HIS A 93 -7.70 17.59 -11.38
N LEU A 94 -6.38 17.77 -11.53
CA LEU A 94 -5.47 18.04 -10.42
C LEU A 94 -5.86 19.32 -9.68
N ALA A 95 -6.11 20.42 -10.40
CA ALA A 95 -6.51 21.68 -9.80
C ALA A 95 -7.82 21.55 -8.99
N ARG A 96 -8.81 20.83 -9.53
CA ARG A 96 -10.08 20.58 -8.86
C ARG A 96 -9.90 19.67 -7.64
N LEU A 97 -9.13 18.58 -7.77
CA LEU A 97 -8.82 17.67 -6.67
C LEU A 97 -8.15 18.42 -5.51
N THR A 98 -7.11 19.22 -5.78
CA THR A 98 -6.41 20.00 -4.76
C THR A 98 -7.32 21.03 -4.10
N ALA A 99 -8.17 21.72 -4.88
CA ALA A 99 -9.13 22.68 -4.32
C ALA A 99 -10.19 22.00 -3.45
N ASN A 100 -10.76 20.88 -3.91
CA ASN A 100 -11.73 20.09 -3.15
C ASN A 100 -11.12 19.55 -1.86
N ALA A 101 -9.90 19.00 -1.93
CA ALA A 101 -9.19 18.49 -0.77
C ALA A 101 -8.89 19.59 0.23
N ARG A 102 -8.38 20.75 -0.21
CA ARG A 102 -8.17 21.89 0.69
C ARG A 102 -9.47 22.31 1.38
N LEU A 103 -10.57 22.44 0.64
CA LEU A 103 -11.86 22.80 1.22
C LEU A 103 -12.34 21.75 2.25
N ALA A 104 -12.22 20.47 1.92
CA ALA A 104 -12.65 19.38 2.80
C ALA A 104 -11.78 19.28 4.06
N LEU A 105 -10.45 19.35 3.91
CA LEU A 105 -9.49 19.20 4.99
C LEU A 105 -9.41 20.43 5.92
N THR A 106 -9.83 21.61 5.44
CA THR A 106 -9.97 22.81 6.28
C THR A 106 -11.35 22.99 6.91
N SER A 107 -12.30 22.11 6.59
CA SER A 107 -13.65 22.15 7.17
C SER A 107 -13.69 21.77 8.66
N GLN A 108 -14.79 22.12 9.34
CA GLN A 108 -15.01 21.86 10.77
C GLN A 108 -15.49 20.42 11.04
N VAL A 109 -14.83 19.41 10.47
CA VAL A 109 -15.02 17.99 10.78
C VAL A 109 -14.19 17.58 12.02
N ASN A 110 -14.52 16.44 12.64
CA ASN A 110 -13.68 15.92 13.72
C ASN A 110 -12.34 15.38 13.18
N ASP A 111 -11.36 15.18 14.08
CA ASP A 111 -9.99 14.79 13.70
C ASP A 111 -9.94 13.40 13.01
N ARG A 112 -10.83 12.47 13.36
CA ARG A 112 -10.97 11.16 12.69
C ARG A 112 -11.40 11.34 11.23
N GLU A 113 -12.45 12.12 10.99
CA GLU A 113 -12.97 12.38 9.64
C GLU A 113 -11.97 13.13 8.76
N LEU A 114 -11.16 14.02 9.35
CA LEU A 114 -10.07 14.67 8.63
C LEU A 114 -9.00 13.65 8.22
N LEU A 115 -8.62 12.71 9.09
CA LEU A 115 -7.70 11.62 8.74
C LEU A 115 -8.26 10.72 7.63
N LEU A 116 -9.56 10.44 7.63
CA LEU A 116 -10.23 9.71 6.55
C LEU A 116 -10.17 10.50 5.22
N LEU A 117 -10.52 11.79 5.24
CA LEU A 117 -10.39 12.67 4.07
C LEU A 117 -8.95 12.73 3.57
N LEU A 118 -7.97 12.76 4.46
CA LEU A 118 -6.55 12.74 4.10
C LEU A 118 -6.22 11.43 3.39
N GLY A 119 -6.55 10.27 3.97
CA GLY A 119 -6.29 8.98 3.34
C GLY A 119 -6.91 8.84 1.95
N ALA A 120 -8.19 9.22 1.80
CA ALA A 120 -8.88 9.22 0.50
C ALA A 120 -8.24 10.18 -0.52
N THR A 121 -7.68 11.29 -0.06
CA THR A 121 -6.97 12.23 -0.92
C THR A 121 -5.59 11.69 -1.33
N LEU A 122 -4.87 11.06 -0.39
CA LEU A 122 -3.56 10.47 -0.66
C LEU A 122 -3.67 9.31 -1.66
N HIS A 123 -4.78 8.56 -1.64
CA HIS A 123 -5.11 7.59 -2.70
C HIS A 123 -5.04 8.24 -4.08
N ALA A 124 -5.85 9.27 -4.32
CA ALA A 124 -5.88 9.96 -5.61
C ALA A 124 -4.54 10.61 -6.00
N VAL A 125 -3.77 11.08 -5.01
CA VAL A 125 -2.41 11.60 -5.23
C VAL A 125 -1.47 10.51 -5.72
N GLN A 126 -1.59 9.29 -5.21
CA GLN A 126 -0.74 8.14 -5.56
C GLN A 126 -1.12 7.58 -6.93
N ASP A 127 -2.41 7.34 -7.19
CA ASP A 127 -2.92 6.84 -8.48
C ASP A 127 -2.56 7.75 -9.66
N MET A 128 -2.45 9.07 -9.43
CA MET A 128 -1.99 10.00 -10.47
C MET A 128 -0.63 9.62 -11.06
N TYR A 129 0.23 8.90 -10.32
CA TYR A 129 1.52 8.42 -10.82
C TYR A 129 1.45 6.98 -11.28
N SER A 130 0.69 6.15 -10.56
CA SER A 130 0.56 4.74 -10.91
C SER A 130 -0.24 4.48 -12.18
N HIS A 131 -1.30 5.25 -12.45
CA HIS A 131 -2.20 5.03 -13.59
C HIS A 131 -1.82 5.90 -14.79
N SER A 132 -0.55 6.28 -14.87
CA SER A 132 -0.07 7.39 -15.70
C SER A 132 1.19 7.03 -16.47
N ASN A 133 1.38 7.57 -17.67
CA ASN A 133 2.71 7.75 -18.26
C ASN A 133 3.55 8.90 -17.66
N TRP A 134 3.24 9.48 -16.48
CA TRP A 134 4.10 10.52 -15.89
C TRP A 134 5.53 10.02 -15.60
N PRO A 135 5.75 8.82 -15.03
CA PRO A 135 7.10 8.28 -14.83
C PRO A 135 7.95 8.23 -16.11
N GLU A 136 7.35 7.89 -17.24
CA GLU A 136 7.96 7.86 -18.57
C GLU A 136 8.39 9.25 -19.04
N LEU A 137 7.64 10.28 -18.66
CA LEU A 137 7.87 11.67 -19.10
C LEU A 137 8.96 12.38 -18.29
N VAL A 138 9.22 11.94 -17.04
CA VAL A 138 10.12 12.67 -16.12
C VAL A 138 11.29 11.84 -15.61
N SER A 139 11.27 10.52 -15.77
CA SER A 139 12.29 9.61 -15.23
C SER A 139 12.93 8.76 -16.34
N THR A 140 14.03 8.09 -15.98
CA THR A 140 14.65 7.04 -16.80
C THR A 140 14.67 5.74 -15.99
N PRO A 141 14.85 4.56 -16.61
CA PRO A 141 14.98 3.31 -15.88
C PRO A 141 16.06 3.34 -14.79
N GLU A 142 17.13 4.12 -14.98
CA GLU A 142 18.29 4.18 -14.09
C GLU A 142 18.24 5.31 -13.04
N VAL A 143 17.34 6.29 -13.21
CA VAL A 143 17.28 7.49 -12.37
C VAL A 143 15.85 7.79 -11.95
N LEU A 144 15.63 7.86 -10.64
CA LEU A 144 14.40 8.30 -10.01
C LEU A 144 14.31 9.83 -10.06
N SER A 145 13.20 10.36 -10.56
CA SER A 145 12.91 11.79 -10.49
C SER A 145 12.05 12.11 -9.27
N ASN A 146 12.33 13.22 -8.61
CA ASN A 146 11.43 13.81 -7.61
C ASN A 146 10.43 14.82 -8.22
N ARG A 147 10.39 14.97 -9.55
CA ARG A 147 9.54 15.95 -10.24
C ARG A 147 8.10 15.47 -10.33
N THR A 148 7.30 15.84 -9.34
CA THR A 148 5.87 15.56 -9.25
C THR A 148 5.03 16.49 -10.15
N CYS A 149 3.78 16.12 -10.44
CA CYS A 149 2.81 17.00 -11.09
C CYS A 149 2.51 18.26 -10.26
N PHE A 150 2.70 18.21 -8.93
CA PHE A 150 2.49 19.34 -8.03
C PHE A 150 3.64 20.35 -8.10
N SER A 151 4.89 19.87 -8.06
CA SER A 151 6.08 20.72 -8.16
C SER A 151 6.32 21.26 -9.57
N ALA A 152 5.80 20.58 -10.59
CA ALA A 152 5.86 21.02 -11.98
C ALA A 152 4.98 22.27 -12.27
N GLY A 153 4.08 22.64 -11.37
CA GLY A 153 3.20 23.81 -11.52
C GLY A 153 2.25 23.67 -12.71
N GLU A 154 2.27 24.64 -13.62
CA GLU A 154 1.46 24.59 -14.84
C GLU A 154 2.07 23.70 -15.94
N TRP A 155 3.29 23.21 -15.75
CA TRP A 155 3.94 22.38 -16.75
C TRP A 155 3.47 20.92 -16.62
N ILE A 156 2.53 20.56 -17.47
CA ILE A 156 2.16 19.17 -17.74
C ILE A 156 2.41 18.92 -19.23
N PRO A 157 3.27 17.95 -19.61
CA PRO A 157 3.61 17.71 -21.01
C PRO A 157 2.38 17.40 -21.86
N GLY A 158 2.35 17.88 -23.11
CA GLY A 158 1.22 17.62 -24.03
C GLY A 158 0.95 16.13 -24.29
N ALA A 159 1.95 15.27 -24.10
CA ALA A 159 1.86 13.82 -24.26
C ALA A 159 1.35 13.07 -23.00
N TRP A 160 0.86 13.80 -21.99
CA TRP A 160 0.32 13.22 -20.76
C TRP A 160 -0.99 12.45 -21.01
N LEU A 161 -1.09 11.20 -20.52
CA LEU A 161 -2.28 10.34 -20.57
C LEU A 161 -2.39 9.37 -19.37
N SER A 162 -3.55 9.32 -18.70
CA SER A 162 -3.85 8.25 -17.72
C SER A 162 -4.72 7.15 -18.31
N GLY A 163 -4.66 5.96 -17.71
CA GLY A 163 -5.31 4.76 -18.22
C GLY A 163 -6.77 4.59 -17.77
N SER A 164 -7.47 3.74 -18.54
CA SER A 164 -8.79 3.06 -18.40
C SER A 164 -9.67 3.30 -19.65
N TYR A 165 -10.52 2.39 -20.17
CA TYR A 165 -11.85 1.93 -19.68
C TYR A 165 -12.35 0.64 -20.41
N ASP A 166 -13.45 -0.01 -20.00
CA ASP A 166 -14.76 0.12 -20.70
C ASP A 166 -16.03 0.08 -19.80
N PRO A 167 -16.72 1.22 -19.55
CA PRO A 167 -18.08 1.25 -19.02
C PRO A 167 -19.11 1.33 -20.17
N ARG A 168 -19.40 0.19 -20.81
CA ARG A 168 -20.07 -0.01 -22.12
C ARG A 168 -21.23 0.86 -22.65
N PRO A 169 -21.87 1.81 -21.96
CA PRO A 169 -22.68 2.80 -22.70
C PRO A 169 -22.73 4.25 -22.19
N TYR A 170 -21.74 4.79 -21.46
CA TYR A 170 -21.99 6.02 -20.69
C TYR A 170 -20.75 6.93 -20.54
N LEU A 171 -20.71 8.23 -20.89
CA LEU A 171 -21.74 9.22 -21.21
C LEU A 171 -21.12 10.31 -22.12
N LEU A 172 -21.49 10.31 -23.41
CA LEU A 172 -21.52 11.44 -24.36
C LEU A 172 -20.30 11.83 -25.24
N SER A 173 -19.09 11.25 -25.10
CA SER A 173 -17.97 11.59 -26.01
C SER A 173 -17.36 10.38 -26.72
N PRO A 174 -17.02 10.48 -28.02
CA PRO A 174 -16.27 9.45 -28.72
C PRO A 174 -14.84 9.37 -28.18
N LEU A 175 -14.37 8.14 -27.99
CA LEU A 175 -12.99 7.86 -27.62
C LEU A 175 -12.05 8.35 -28.73
N PRO A 176 -10.94 9.05 -28.40
CA PRO A 176 -9.87 9.18 -29.39
C PRO A 176 -9.33 7.79 -29.86
N PRO A 177 -8.85 7.65 -31.10
CA PRO A 177 -8.34 6.37 -31.60
C PRO A 177 -7.07 5.92 -30.85
N HIS A 178 -6.95 4.62 -30.54
CA HIS A 178 -5.73 3.98 -29.96
C HIS A 178 -5.41 4.31 -28.49
N HIS A 179 -6.41 4.50 -27.63
CA HIS A 179 -6.14 4.69 -26.20
C HIS A 179 -5.54 3.47 -25.51
N PRO A 180 -4.60 3.67 -24.58
CA PRO A 180 -4.15 2.61 -23.71
C PRO A 180 -5.23 2.31 -22.66
N GLU A 181 -5.55 1.02 -22.50
CA GLU A 181 -6.32 0.56 -21.36
C GLU A 181 -5.57 0.86 -20.05
N HIS A 182 -6.31 0.91 -18.92
CA HIS A 182 -5.70 0.91 -17.57
C HIS A 182 -4.64 -0.19 -17.50
N GLY A 183 -5.01 -1.33 -18.07
CA GLY A 183 -4.14 -2.45 -18.33
C GLY A 183 -4.33 -3.58 -17.34
N SER A 184 -4.00 -4.78 -17.77
CA SER A 184 -3.71 -5.93 -16.92
C SER A 184 -2.24 -5.94 -16.51
N TYR A 185 -1.77 -6.98 -15.80
CA TYR A 185 -0.35 -7.15 -15.44
C TYR A 185 0.64 -7.14 -16.60
N ASP A 186 0.17 -7.34 -17.83
CA ASP A 186 0.99 -7.41 -19.05
C ASP A 186 0.79 -6.23 -20.02
N GLN A 187 -0.23 -5.37 -19.82
CA GLN A 187 -0.56 -4.29 -20.77
C GLN A 187 -0.97 -2.99 -20.05
N GLY A 188 -1.10 -1.87 -20.76
CA GLY A 188 -1.58 -0.59 -20.23
C GLY A 188 -0.58 0.23 -19.42
N VAL A 189 -1.07 1.27 -18.74
CA VAL A 189 -0.23 2.27 -18.06
C VAL A 189 -0.12 2.10 -16.54
N ASN A 190 -0.88 1.16 -15.96
CA ASN A 190 -0.86 0.83 -14.53
C ASN A 190 0.55 0.41 -14.05
N LYS A 191 1.00 0.97 -12.93
CA LYS A 191 2.27 0.73 -12.24
C LYS A 191 2.08 0.53 -10.73
N ASP A 192 0.94 0.04 -10.29
CA ASP A 192 0.67 -0.24 -8.87
C ASP A 192 1.39 -1.49 -8.37
N ALA A 193 1.96 -2.31 -9.25
CA ALA A 193 2.56 -3.59 -8.88
C ALA A 193 4.05 -3.66 -9.22
N HIS A 194 4.83 -4.31 -8.36
CA HIS A 194 6.29 -4.33 -8.47
C HIS A 194 6.86 -5.11 -9.67
N ASP A 195 6.03 -5.93 -10.31
CA ASP A 195 6.36 -6.65 -11.54
C ASP A 195 6.11 -5.80 -12.81
N ARG A 196 5.64 -4.55 -12.65
CA ARG A 196 5.33 -3.65 -13.76
C ARG A 196 6.53 -2.80 -14.18
N PRO A 197 6.68 -2.51 -15.50
CA PRO A 197 7.67 -1.58 -15.98
C PRO A 197 7.53 -0.22 -15.28
N LEU A 198 8.66 0.34 -14.86
CA LEU A 198 8.73 1.64 -14.19
C LEU A 198 7.97 1.75 -12.84
N TRP A 199 7.59 0.64 -12.22
CA TRP A 199 7.04 0.65 -10.86
C TRP A 199 7.94 1.40 -9.86
N PRO A 200 9.28 1.22 -9.82
CA PRO A 200 10.12 1.98 -8.88
C PRO A 200 10.00 3.50 -9.07
N GLN A 201 9.92 3.96 -10.31
CA GLN A 201 9.75 5.36 -10.65
C GLN A 201 8.38 5.87 -10.20
N ALA A 202 7.30 5.15 -10.52
CA ALA A 202 5.94 5.50 -10.10
C ALA A 202 5.81 5.56 -8.58
N TYR A 203 6.30 4.55 -7.87
CA TYR A 203 6.26 4.50 -6.41
C TYR A 203 7.04 5.66 -5.78
N PHE A 204 8.21 6.01 -6.31
CA PHE A 204 9.01 7.11 -5.77
C PHE A 204 8.35 8.48 -6.03
N LEU A 205 7.80 8.69 -7.22
CA LEU A 205 7.05 9.89 -7.55
C LEU A 205 5.78 10.01 -6.68
N ALA A 206 5.06 8.91 -6.46
CA ALA A 206 3.92 8.84 -5.55
C ALA A 206 4.31 9.14 -4.10
N TYR A 207 5.47 8.66 -3.63
CA TYR A 207 6.05 9.04 -2.34
C TYR A 207 6.30 10.55 -2.27
N CYS A 208 6.98 11.12 -3.27
CA CYS A 208 7.31 12.55 -3.32
C CYS A 208 6.04 13.40 -3.27
N ALA A 209 5.04 13.06 -4.09
CA ALA A 209 3.77 13.77 -4.13
C ALA A 209 2.96 13.62 -2.83
N THR A 210 3.00 12.45 -2.20
CA THR A 210 2.39 12.22 -0.88
C THR A 210 3.06 13.12 0.17
N ARG A 211 4.40 13.23 0.20
CA ARG A 211 5.13 14.15 1.11
C ARG A 211 4.73 15.60 0.87
N GLU A 212 4.76 16.05 -0.37
CA GLU A 212 4.38 17.42 -0.77
C GLU A 212 2.95 17.77 -0.35
N PHE A 213 2.01 16.85 -0.58
CA PHE A 213 0.61 17.07 -0.24
C PHE A 213 0.39 17.16 1.28
N VAL A 214 1.05 16.29 2.06
CA VAL A 214 0.95 16.31 3.53
C VAL A 214 1.60 17.57 4.12
N GLU A 215 2.70 18.07 3.54
CA GLU A 215 3.26 19.39 3.89
C GLU A 215 2.32 20.54 3.53
N ALA A 216 1.66 20.48 2.37
CA ALA A 216 0.67 21.47 1.99
C ALA A 216 -0.51 21.47 2.99
N LEU A 217 -1.02 20.30 3.38
CA LEU A 217 -2.04 20.18 4.43
C LEU A 217 -1.59 20.84 5.74
N ARG A 218 -0.35 20.59 6.19
CA ARG A 218 0.19 21.22 7.40
C ARG A 218 0.10 22.75 7.35
N SER A 219 0.27 23.35 6.15
CA SER A 219 0.12 24.79 5.95
C SER A 219 -1.34 25.28 5.87
N TRP A 220 -2.30 24.39 5.56
CA TRP A 220 -3.71 24.76 5.36
C TRP A 220 -4.51 24.79 6.66
N ILE A 221 -4.09 24.05 7.70
CA ILE A 221 -4.82 23.94 8.96
C ILE A 221 -4.07 24.59 10.13
N PRO A 222 -4.77 24.99 11.22
CA PRO A 222 -4.11 25.54 12.40
C PRO A 222 -3.11 24.56 13.01
N ALA A 223 -1.95 25.06 13.47
CA ALA A 223 -0.89 24.25 14.08
C ALA A 223 -1.42 23.38 15.24
N ALA A 224 -2.30 23.92 16.08
CA ALA A 224 -2.91 23.15 17.17
C ALA A 224 -3.74 21.96 16.67
N ARG A 225 -4.41 22.08 15.52
CA ARG A 225 -5.14 20.97 14.90
C ARG A 225 -4.19 19.96 14.28
N TRP A 226 -3.13 20.42 13.62
CA TRP A 226 -2.07 19.56 13.12
C TRP A 226 -1.45 18.67 14.21
N GLU A 227 -1.13 19.25 15.37
CA GLU A 227 -0.61 18.48 16.52
C GLU A 227 -1.63 17.45 17.04
N ARG A 228 -2.92 17.79 17.10
CA ARG A 228 -3.95 16.81 17.47
C ARG A 228 -4.08 15.67 16.47
N LEU A 229 -3.96 15.95 15.17
CA LEU A 229 -4.02 14.91 14.14
C LEU A 229 -2.83 13.95 14.24
N LYS A 230 -1.62 14.44 14.53
CA LYS A 230 -0.46 13.56 14.77
C LYS A 230 -0.65 12.66 15.99
N HIS A 231 -1.37 13.15 16.98
CA HIS A 231 -1.59 12.46 18.24
C HIS A 231 -3.03 11.99 18.41
N TYR A 232 -3.74 11.70 17.31
CA TYR A 232 -5.12 11.23 17.39
C TYR A 232 -5.17 9.93 18.21
N GLN A 233 -6.08 9.90 19.18
CA GLN A 233 -6.30 8.75 20.05
C GLN A 233 -7.78 8.36 19.94
N PRO A 234 -8.13 7.30 19.19
CA PRO A 234 -9.49 6.79 19.18
C PRO A 234 -9.88 6.28 20.57
N SER A 235 -11.18 6.34 20.89
CA SER A 235 -11.72 5.63 22.05
C SER A 235 -11.41 4.13 21.98
N VAL A 236 -11.54 3.40 23.09
CA VAL A 236 -11.27 1.95 23.11
C VAL A 236 -12.11 1.19 22.08
N VAL A 237 -13.38 1.54 21.94
CA VAL A 237 -14.29 0.94 20.95
C VAL A 237 -13.87 1.27 19.53
N GLU A 238 -13.54 2.53 19.24
CA GLU A 238 -13.05 2.93 17.93
C GLU A 238 -11.71 2.28 17.58
N ARG A 239 -10.82 2.09 18.55
CA ARG A 239 -9.55 1.39 18.35
C ARG A 239 -9.74 -0.07 17.98
N LEU A 240 -10.66 -0.77 18.67
CA LEU A 240 -10.99 -2.15 18.34
C LEU A 240 -11.61 -2.26 16.93
N ALA A 241 -12.47 -1.31 16.58
CA ALA A 241 -13.04 -1.22 15.23
C ALA A 241 -11.94 -0.97 14.18
N LEU A 242 -11.05 0.00 14.41
CA LEU A 242 -9.93 0.31 13.52
C LEU A 242 -9.01 -0.90 13.32
N ASN A 243 -8.64 -1.61 14.38
CA ASN A 243 -7.83 -2.83 14.29
C ASN A 243 -8.52 -3.91 13.44
N SER A 244 -9.85 -4.04 13.55
CA SER A 244 -10.63 -4.98 12.73
C SER A 244 -10.70 -4.55 11.26
N GLU A 245 -10.82 -3.25 10.99
CA GLU A 245 -10.76 -2.69 9.64
C GLU A 245 -9.40 -2.90 8.99
N VAL A 246 -8.32 -2.61 9.73
CA VAL A 246 -6.92 -2.85 9.31
C VAL A 246 -6.72 -4.33 8.94
N LYS A 247 -7.18 -5.26 9.79
CA LYS A 247 -7.15 -6.70 9.50
C LYS A 247 -7.96 -7.05 8.25
N SER A 248 -9.14 -6.47 8.11
CA SER A 248 -10.02 -6.72 6.98
C SER A 248 -9.44 -6.17 5.68
N ALA A 249 -8.86 -4.98 5.70
CA ALA A 249 -8.21 -4.35 4.56
C ALA A 249 -7.11 -5.25 4.02
N TYR A 250 -6.22 -5.72 4.90
CA TYR A 250 -5.19 -6.69 4.55
C TYR A 250 -5.79 -7.99 4.00
N GLY A 251 -6.67 -8.65 4.76
CA GLY A 251 -7.20 -9.97 4.38
C GLY A 251 -8.08 -9.98 3.13
N ILE A 252 -8.78 -8.88 2.84
CA ILE A 252 -9.55 -8.70 1.59
C ILE A 252 -8.60 -8.49 0.41
N SER A 253 -7.54 -7.70 0.59
CA SER A 253 -6.56 -7.42 -0.47
C SER A 253 -5.64 -8.60 -0.77
N LEU A 254 -5.62 -9.60 0.12
CA LEU A 254 -5.00 -10.90 -0.13
C LEU A 254 -5.83 -11.81 -1.05
N TRP A 255 -6.71 -11.34 -1.93
CA TRP A 255 -7.37 -12.18 -2.96
C TRP A 255 -7.59 -11.34 -4.21
N ILE A 256 -7.32 -11.84 -5.42
CA ILE A 256 -8.28 -12.58 -6.26
C ILE A 256 -7.56 -13.29 -7.42
N ASN A 257 -7.91 -14.55 -7.69
CA ASN A 257 -7.91 -15.08 -9.05
C ASN A 257 -9.33 -15.56 -9.37
N ALA A 258 -10.12 -14.68 -9.98
CA ALA A 258 -11.44 -15.00 -10.52
C ALA A 258 -11.52 -14.39 -11.92
N ALA A 259 -11.58 -15.25 -12.94
CA ALA A 259 -11.95 -14.91 -14.32
C ALA A 259 -11.27 -13.64 -14.91
N GLY A 260 -9.95 -13.51 -14.79
CA GLY A 260 -9.21 -12.39 -15.40
C GLY A 260 -9.19 -11.09 -14.57
N GLN A 261 -9.56 -11.16 -13.29
CA GLN A 261 -9.47 -10.05 -12.35
C GLN A 261 -8.20 -10.18 -11.50
N HIS A 262 -7.55 -9.04 -11.27
CA HIS A 262 -6.18 -8.96 -10.76
C HIS A 262 -6.13 -8.06 -9.51
N GLY A 263 -6.70 -8.54 -8.41
CA GLY A 263 -6.73 -7.82 -7.14
C GLY A 263 -5.68 -8.34 -6.21
N HIS A 264 -4.74 -7.50 -5.82
CA HIS A 264 -3.57 -7.97 -5.12
C HIS A 264 -3.17 -6.99 -4.02
N TRP A 265 -2.43 -7.50 -3.03
CA TRP A 265 -1.83 -6.63 -2.03
C TRP A 265 -0.60 -5.96 -2.65
N LYS A 266 0.21 -6.71 -3.41
CA LYS A 266 1.46 -6.25 -4.04
C LYS A 266 1.85 -7.05 -5.30
N GLY A 267 0.90 -7.36 -6.16
CA GLY A 267 1.11 -8.02 -7.45
C GLY A 267 0.63 -9.46 -7.49
N GLY A 268 0.82 -10.08 -8.65
CA GLY A 268 0.31 -11.42 -8.95
C GLY A 268 0.62 -12.46 -7.85
N MET A 269 -0.34 -13.36 -7.58
CA MET A 269 -0.22 -14.53 -6.69
C MET A 269 -0.31 -14.32 -5.15
N SER A 270 -0.62 -13.12 -4.67
CA SER A 270 -0.78 -12.83 -3.21
C SER A 270 -2.11 -13.32 -2.56
N GLY A 271 -2.74 -14.42 -3.04
CA GLY A 271 -4.17 -14.79 -2.82
C GLY A 271 -4.55 -15.89 -1.77
N HIS A 272 -5.41 -15.65 -0.74
CA HIS A 272 -5.94 -16.63 0.25
C HIS A 272 -7.47 -16.58 0.37
N ASN A 273 -8.14 -17.49 -0.32
CA ASN A 273 -9.62 -17.58 -0.42
C ASN A 273 -10.36 -17.50 0.91
N LEU A 274 -9.97 -18.34 1.88
CA LEU A 274 -10.67 -18.42 3.17
C LEU A 274 -10.49 -17.14 4.00
N MET A 275 -9.34 -16.47 3.84
CA MET A 275 -9.05 -15.22 4.55
C MET A 275 -9.81 -14.08 3.91
N PHE A 276 -9.86 -14.02 2.58
CA PHE A 276 -10.72 -13.08 1.89
C PHE A 276 -12.17 -13.23 2.32
N LEU A 277 -12.71 -14.45 2.29
CA LEU A 277 -14.11 -14.67 2.66
C LEU A 277 -14.37 -14.28 4.12
N SER A 278 -13.51 -14.69 5.05
CA SER A 278 -13.68 -14.35 6.48
C SER A 278 -13.52 -12.85 6.75
N SER A 279 -12.59 -12.18 6.05
CA SER A 279 -12.32 -10.74 6.15
C SER A 279 -13.44 -9.94 5.51
N ALA A 280 -13.92 -10.32 4.33
CA ALA A 280 -15.05 -9.69 3.66
C ALA A 280 -16.34 -9.84 4.48
N LEU A 281 -16.63 -11.03 5.00
CA LEU A 281 -17.79 -11.24 5.88
C LEU A 281 -17.68 -10.43 7.17
N SER A 282 -16.49 -10.36 7.77
CA SER A 282 -16.23 -9.52 8.93
C SER A 282 -16.49 -8.06 8.60
N PHE A 283 -15.86 -7.55 7.53
CA PHE A 283 -15.97 -6.16 7.09
C PHE A 283 -17.39 -5.73 6.74
N VAL A 284 -18.16 -6.56 6.03
CA VAL A 284 -19.55 -6.25 5.68
C VAL A 284 -20.43 -6.17 6.93
N LYS A 285 -20.15 -7.01 7.94
CA LYS A 285 -20.82 -6.99 9.24
C LYS A 285 -20.33 -5.85 10.14
N LEU A 286 -19.18 -5.25 9.86
CA LEU A 286 -18.68 -4.13 10.65
C LEU A 286 -19.65 -2.96 10.52
N THR A 287 -20.15 -2.52 11.67
CA THR A 287 -20.73 -1.20 11.89
C THR A 287 -19.63 -0.23 12.30
N SER A 288 -18.41 -0.41 11.78
CA SER A 288 -17.29 0.42 12.17
C SER A 288 -17.54 1.87 11.73
N PRO A 289 -17.16 2.86 12.55
CA PRO A 289 -17.44 4.26 12.23
C PRO A 289 -16.86 4.72 10.88
N ASN A 290 -15.70 4.19 10.47
CA ASN A 290 -15.08 4.59 9.19
C ASN A 290 -15.81 3.98 7.99
N ALA A 291 -16.16 2.68 8.05
CA ALA A 291 -16.99 2.06 7.01
C ALA A 291 -18.37 2.73 6.88
N LEU A 292 -19.00 3.11 8.00
CA LEU A 292 -20.26 3.86 7.99
C LEU A 292 -20.10 5.27 7.42
N TRP A 293 -18.97 5.93 7.68
CA TRP A 293 -18.64 7.23 7.12
C TRP A 293 -18.57 7.19 5.57
N TYR A 294 -18.02 6.11 5.00
CA TYR A 294 -18.08 5.87 3.56
C TYR A 294 -19.49 5.52 3.09
N ARG A 295 -20.09 4.46 3.64
CA ARG A 295 -21.31 3.83 3.11
C ARG A 295 -22.55 4.70 3.26
N VAL A 296 -22.69 5.33 4.41
CA VAL A 296 -23.91 6.02 4.84
C VAL A 296 -23.73 7.53 4.77
N ALA A 297 -22.70 8.06 5.45
CA ALA A 297 -22.48 9.51 5.50
C ALA A 297 -21.91 10.07 4.19
N LYS A 298 -21.26 9.22 3.39
CA LYS A 298 -20.63 9.57 2.10
C LYS A 298 -19.63 10.72 2.25
N GLY A 299 -18.83 10.66 3.31
CA GLY A 299 -17.94 11.76 3.68
C GLY A 299 -16.81 12.02 2.68
N TYR A 300 -16.55 11.11 1.74
CA TYR A 300 -15.62 11.32 0.61
C TYR A 300 -16.14 12.30 -0.45
N ARG A 301 -17.44 12.57 -0.51
CA ARG A 301 -18.08 13.37 -1.57
C ARG A 301 -17.49 14.76 -1.81
N PRO A 302 -17.05 15.50 -0.79
CA PRO A 302 -16.38 16.78 -1.01
C PRO A 302 -15.19 16.66 -1.97
N LEU A 303 -14.49 15.52 -2.00
CA LEU A 303 -13.33 15.27 -2.86
C LEU A 303 -13.71 15.06 -4.33
N THR A 304 -14.85 14.42 -4.60
CA THR A 304 -15.21 13.94 -5.95
C THR A 304 -16.00 14.95 -6.79
N ARG A 305 -16.36 16.09 -6.19
CA ARG A 305 -17.22 17.12 -6.82
C ARG A 305 -16.52 17.76 -8.03
N GLY A 306 -17.05 17.49 -9.23
CA GLY A 306 -16.61 18.16 -10.46
C GLY A 306 -15.26 17.71 -11.02
N LEU A 307 -14.71 16.57 -10.59
CA LEU A 307 -13.40 16.07 -11.07
C LEU A 307 -13.36 15.73 -12.57
N TYR A 308 -14.52 15.47 -13.20
CA TYR A 308 -14.67 15.09 -14.62
C TYR A 308 -15.77 15.89 -15.33
N THR A 309 -16.20 17.02 -14.77
CA THR A 309 -17.14 17.89 -15.47
C THR A 309 -16.37 18.75 -16.47
N GLU A 310 -16.36 18.31 -17.73
CA GLU A 310 -15.88 19.13 -18.83
C GLU A 310 -16.85 20.30 -19.06
N ASP A 311 -16.29 21.47 -19.39
CA ASP A 311 -16.94 22.60 -20.06
C ASP A 311 -17.75 23.68 -19.33
N SER A 312 -18.18 23.56 -18.07
CA SER A 312 -19.02 24.63 -17.47
C SER A 312 -18.35 25.56 -16.47
N LEU A 313 -17.20 25.21 -15.90
CA LEU A 313 -16.55 26.04 -14.87
C LEU A 313 -15.05 26.12 -15.10
N PRO A 314 -14.44 27.33 -15.04
CA PRO A 314 -12.99 27.43 -15.04
C PRO A 314 -12.40 26.58 -13.91
N PRO A 315 -11.23 25.96 -14.12
CA PRO A 315 -10.55 25.25 -13.04
C PRO A 315 -10.35 26.25 -11.89
N PRO A 316 -10.59 25.83 -10.64
CA PRO A 316 -10.32 26.69 -9.51
C PRO A 316 -8.82 26.96 -9.50
N LYS A 317 -8.41 28.15 -9.05
CA LYS A 317 -7.00 28.40 -8.79
C LYS A 317 -6.55 27.39 -7.73
N ALA A 318 -5.75 26.41 -8.15
CA ALA A 318 -5.26 25.38 -7.26
C ALA A 318 -4.45 26.03 -6.12
N PRO A 319 -4.57 25.55 -4.88
CA PRO A 319 -3.59 25.86 -3.85
C PRO A 319 -2.20 25.50 -4.37
N ILE A 320 -1.22 26.37 -4.13
CA ILE A 320 0.17 26.03 -4.42
C ILE A 320 0.57 24.93 -3.44
N VAL A 321 0.95 23.77 -3.98
CA VAL A 321 1.65 22.73 -3.26
C VAL A 321 3.13 23.01 -3.50
N PRO A 322 3.89 23.49 -2.50
CA PRO A 322 5.30 23.79 -2.71
C PRO A 322 6.03 22.49 -3.05
N GLY A 323 6.79 22.50 -4.14
CA GLY A 323 7.72 21.42 -4.41
C GLY A 323 8.70 21.29 -3.24
N LEU A 324 8.99 20.05 -2.85
CA LEU A 324 9.93 19.78 -1.77
C LEU A 324 11.28 19.36 -2.35
N ASP A 325 12.36 19.93 -1.83
CA ASP A 325 13.69 19.39 -2.07
C ASP A 325 13.86 18.11 -1.24
N ILE A 326 13.43 17.00 -1.84
CA ILE A 326 13.41 15.68 -1.20
C ILE A 326 14.82 15.07 -1.30
N GLN A 327 15.64 15.36 -0.29
CA GLN A 327 16.96 14.74 -0.12
C GLN A 327 16.80 13.35 0.50
N ARG A 328 16.66 12.35 -0.38
CA ARG A 328 16.43 10.95 0.00
C ARG A 328 17.46 10.02 -0.61
N THR A 329 17.89 9.07 0.21
CA THR A 329 18.62 7.90 -0.24
C THR A 329 17.60 6.80 -0.49
N VAL A 330 17.51 6.36 -1.74
CA VAL A 330 16.57 5.31 -2.14
C VAL A 330 17.35 4.03 -2.39
N MET A 331 16.87 2.93 -1.85
CA MET A 331 17.38 1.61 -2.15
C MET A 331 16.23 0.72 -2.60
N MET A 332 16.51 -0.15 -3.55
CA MET A 332 15.62 -1.25 -3.85
C MET A 332 16.11 -2.49 -3.12
N LEU A 333 15.22 -3.15 -2.39
CA LEU A 333 15.43 -4.50 -1.87
C LEU A 333 14.56 -5.45 -2.70
N ARG A 334 15.20 -6.34 -3.44
CA ARG A 334 14.53 -7.36 -4.25
C ARG A 334 14.81 -8.72 -3.65
N ILE A 335 13.78 -9.51 -3.35
CA ILE A 335 13.98 -10.95 -3.14
C ILE A 335 14.08 -11.55 -4.53
N ALA A 336 15.29 -11.94 -4.94
CA ALA A 336 15.54 -12.58 -6.22
C ALA A 336 14.99 -14.00 -6.28
N ARG A 337 14.99 -14.71 -5.14
CA ARG A 337 14.46 -16.08 -5.07
C ARG A 337 14.06 -16.48 -3.66
N VAL A 338 12.95 -17.21 -3.52
CA VAL A 338 12.62 -17.98 -2.31
C VAL A 338 12.45 -19.43 -2.71
N GLN A 339 13.12 -20.37 -2.05
CA GLN A 339 12.87 -21.80 -2.29
C GLN A 339 12.88 -22.62 -1.00
N GLU A 340 12.06 -23.67 -0.97
CA GLU A 340 12.17 -24.70 0.08
C GLU A 340 13.52 -25.43 -0.08
N ALA A 341 14.33 -25.42 0.97
CA ALA A 341 15.62 -26.08 0.95
C ALA A 341 15.44 -27.62 0.87
N PRO A 342 16.37 -28.33 0.21
CA PRO A 342 16.32 -29.78 0.14
C PRO A 342 16.44 -30.43 1.53
N GLY A 343 15.41 -31.16 1.96
CA GLY A 343 15.36 -31.87 3.23
C GLY A 343 14.21 -32.88 3.29
N ARG A 344 14.21 -33.82 4.25
CA ARG A 344 13.15 -34.83 4.45
C ARG A 344 11.82 -34.14 4.79
N LEU A 345 11.12 -33.67 3.77
CA LEU A 345 9.76 -33.17 3.85
C LEU A 345 8.86 -34.36 4.23
N GLY A 346 8.45 -34.42 5.50
CA GLY A 346 7.20 -35.08 5.83
C GLY A 346 6.14 -34.48 4.92
N LYS A 347 5.43 -35.32 4.16
CA LYS A 347 4.43 -34.96 3.14
C LYS A 347 3.75 -33.64 3.50
N CYS A 348 4.20 -32.54 2.90
CA CYS A 348 3.45 -31.29 2.94
C CYS A 348 2.11 -31.61 2.30
N ARG A 349 1.07 -31.65 3.12
CA ARG A 349 -0.28 -31.82 2.61
C ARG A 349 -0.51 -30.69 1.62
N TRP A 350 -1.06 -31.03 0.46
CA TRP A 350 -1.70 -30.04 -0.40
C TRP A 350 -2.59 -29.15 0.47
N GLY A 351 -2.36 -27.82 0.45
CA GLY A 351 -2.91 -26.88 1.44
C GLY A 351 -1.97 -26.50 2.61
N SER A 352 -0.65 -26.48 2.37
CA SER A 352 0.38 -26.05 3.34
C SER A 352 0.30 -24.55 3.67
N PRO A 353 0.86 -24.08 4.81
CA PRO A 353 0.71 -22.70 5.29
C PRO A 353 1.27 -21.68 4.30
N ASP A 354 0.63 -20.51 4.28
CA ASP A 354 1.09 -19.34 3.55
C ASP A 354 2.40 -18.82 4.17
N TYR A 355 3.38 -18.47 3.33
CA TYR A 355 4.53 -17.71 3.80
C TYR A 355 4.26 -16.21 3.71
N TYR A 356 4.69 -15.48 4.72
CA TYR A 356 4.71 -14.03 4.72
C TYR A 356 6.12 -13.56 4.91
N LEU A 357 6.56 -12.66 4.06
CA LEU A 357 7.76 -11.90 4.29
C LEU A 357 7.36 -10.60 4.98
N THR A 358 7.84 -10.43 6.19
CA THR A 358 7.72 -9.18 6.93
C THR A 358 9.10 -8.63 7.16
N GLY A 359 9.23 -7.32 7.21
CA GLY A 359 10.50 -6.75 7.59
C GLY A 359 10.45 -5.26 7.77
N GLY A 360 11.64 -4.74 8.01
CA GLY A 360 11.84 -3.33 8.14
C GLY A 360 13.30 -2.97 8.16
N VAL A 361 13.53 -1.66 8.10
CA VAL A 361 14.86 -1.08 8.02
C VAL A 361 15.01 -0.08 9.14
N HIS A 362 16.13 -0.16 9.86
CA HIS A 362 16.52 0.80 10.87
C HIS A 362 17.78 1.55 10.45
N TYR A 363 17.89 2.81 10.86
CA TYR A 363 19.14 3.53 10.82
C TYR A 363 20.14 2.95 11.84
N GLY A 364 21.38 2.74 11.40
CA GLY A 364 22.48 2.28 12.23
C GLY A 364 22.31 0.84 12.75
N ARG A 365 22.87 0.58 13.94
CA ARG A 365 22.79 -0.70 14.67
C ARG A 365 21.92 -0.53 15.91
N PRO A 366 20.58 -0.51 15.79
CA PRO A 366 19.74 -0.35 16.95
C PRO A 366 19.95 -1.53 17.91
N PRO A 367 19.93 -1.30 19.23
CA PRO A 367 20.08 -2.38 20.20
C PRO A 367 18.91 -3.35 20.10
N LEU A 368 19.18 -4.65 20.23
CA LEU A 368 18.13 -5.66 20.33
C LEU A 368 17.29 -5.41 21.58
N LYS A 369 15.96 -5.59 21.46
CA LYS A 369 15.12 -5.71 22.64
C LYS A 369 15.64 -6.91 23.43
N LYS A 370 16.03 -6.69 24.69
CA LYS A 370 16.17 -7.82 25.63
C LYS A 370 14.85 -8.59 25.53
N GLN A 371 14.91 -9.92 25.41
CA GLN A 371 13.73 -10.79 25.42
C GLN A 371 13.01 -10.64 26.77
N GLU A 372 12.32 -9.52 26.97
CA GLU A 372 11.21 -9.48 27.89
C GLU A 372 10.12 -10.32 27.23
N LEU A 373 9.64 -11.32 27.97
CA LEU A 373 8.48 -12.12 27.62
C LEU A 373 7.42 -11.18 27.07
N LEU A 374 7.28 -11.17 25.74
CA LEU A 374 6.23 -10.43 25.10
C LEU A 374 4.93 -11.02 25.61
N THR A 375 4.22 -10.23 26.40
CA THR A 375 2.85 -10.54 26.78
C THR A 375 2.12 -10.86 25.48
N PRO A 376 1.46 -12.03 25.36
CA PRO A 376 0.80 -12.43 24.13
C PRO A 376 -0.35 -11.46 23.87
N TYR A 377 -0.06 -10.40 23.13
CA TYR A 377 -1.09 -9.53 22.57
C TYR A 377 -1.63 -10.27 21.34
N LEU A 378 -2.87 -10.76 21.45
CA LEU A 378 -3.68 -11.38 20.39
C LEU A 378 -4.08 -10.38 19.29
N HIS A 379 -3.16 -9.52 18.87
CA HIS A 379 -3.41 -8.51 17.85
C HIS A 379 -2.56 -8.82 16.63
N PRO A 380 -3.16 -9.12 15.47
CA PRO A 380 -2.43 -9.07 14.21
C PRO A 380 -1.98 -7.62 14.00
N LYS A 381 -0.73 -7.33 14.35
CA LYS A 381 -0.10 -6.05 14.00
C LYS A 381 0.14 -6.07 12.49
N CYS A 382 -0.36 -5.07 11.78
CA CYS A 382 -0.03 -4.92 10.35
C CYS A 382 1.45 -4.56 10.15
N GLU A 383 2.07 -3.92 11.14
CA GLU A 383 3.50 -3.72 11.21
C GLU A 383 4.17 -4.88 11.95
N PRO A 384 5.24 -5.49 11.42
CA PRO A 384 6.00 -6.50 12.14
C PRO A 384 6.61 -5.90 13.40
N GLU A 385 6.62 -6.68 14.48
CA GLU A 385 7.36 -6.27 15.66
C GLU A 385 8.86 -6.30 15.36
N SER A 386 9.45 -5.12 15.27
CA SER A 386 10.91 -5.02 15.16
C SER A 386 11.57 -5.72 16.38
N PRO A 387 12.58 -6.57 16.15
CA PRO A 387 13.38 -7.15 17.23
C PRO A 387 14.28 -6.10 17.90
N PHE A 388 14.34 -4.89 17.36
CA PHE A 388 15.18 -3.80 17.84
C PHE A 388 14.38 -2.78 18.64
N LEU A 389 15.09 -2.04 19.51
CA LEU A 389 14.59 -0.83 20.13
C LEU A 389 14.51 0.30 19.09
N GLY A 390 13.49 1.15 19.24
CA GLY A 390 13.19 2.23 18.30
C GLY A 390 12.15 1.84 17.24
N VAL A 391 11.73 2.83 16.47
CA VAL A 391 10.76 2.66 15.37
C VAL A 391 11.56 2.41 14.09
N PRO A 392 11.23 1.37 13.30
CA PRO A 392 11.84 1.16 11.99
C PRO A 392 11.57 2.37 11.08
N ALA A 393 12.57 2.76 10.29
CA ALA A 393 12.44 3.83 9.30
C ALA A 393 11.46 3.47 8.18
N VAL A 394 11.51 2.21 7.74
CA VAL A 394 10.61 1.64 6.74
C VAL A 394 10.12 0.30 7.26
N VAL A 395 8.84 0.04 7.07
CA VAL A 395 8.19 -1.23 7.34
C VAL A 395 7.60 -1.73 6.03
N PHE A 396 7.79 -3.00 5.76
CA PHE A 396 7.14 -3.64 4.63
C PHE A 396 6.59 -5.01 5.04
N ARG A 397 5.47 -5.36 4.43
CA ARG A 397 4.84 -6.67 4.57
C ARG A 397 4.38 -7.14 3.23
N ASP A 398 4.73 -8.37 2.88
CA ASP A 398 4.23 -9.02 1.69
C ASP A 398 3.98 -10.50 1.94
N ARG A 399 3.14 -11.08 1.10
CA ARG A 399 2.84 -12.49 1.11
C ARG A 399 3.64 -13.20 0.03
N VAL A 400 4.31 -14.27 0.43
CA VAL A 400 5.03 -15.17 -0.46
C VAL A 400 4.22 -16.46 -0.59
N ILE A 401 3.22 -16.41 -1.47
CA ILE A 401 2.66 -17.46 -2.36
C ILE A 401 2.41 -18.89 -1.82
N GLN A 402 1.30 -19.47 -2.27
CA GLN A 402 0.89 -20.87 -2.05
C GLN A 402 1.55 -21.87 -3.02
N GLY A 403 1.98 -23.02 -2.50
CA GLY A 403 2.06 -24.26 -3.27
C GLY A 403 3.24 -24.45 -4.23
N ALA A 404 4.10 -23.46 -4.46
CA ALA A 404 5.34 -23.68 -5.24
C ALA A 404 6.55 -23.94 -4.34
N ARG A 405 7.45 -24.79 -4.83
CA ARG A 405 8.73 -25.12 -4.15
C ARG A 405 9.78 -24.02 -4.27
N SER A 406 9.63 -23.16 -5.27
CA SER A 406 10.50 -22.02 -5.49
C SER A 406 9.76 -20.91 -6.21
N PHE A 407 10.16 -19.67 -5.94
CA PHE A 407 9.67 -18.47 -6.57
C PHE A 407 10.85 -17.58 -6.92
N ASP A 408 10.86 -17.07 -8.15
CA ASP A 408 11.85 -16.12 -8.61
C ASP A 408 11.22 -14.73 -8.64
N ASN A 409 11.94 -13.74 -8.13
CA ASN A 409 11.51 -12.35 -8.00
C ASN A 409 10.13 -12.15 -7.34
N PRO A 410 9.77 -12.89 -6.27
CA PRO A 410 8.42 -12.78 -5.71
C PRO A 410 8.13 -11.43 -5.07
N TRP A 411 9.15 -10.59 -4.88
CA TRP A 411 9.01 -9.39 -4.08
C TRP A 411 10.06 -8.33 -4.38
N GLN A 412 9.60 -7.08 -4.41
CA GLN A 412 10.45 -5.90 -4.32
C GLN A 412 9.87 -4.92 -3.29
N ALA A 413 10.75 -4.28 -2.53
CA ALA A 413 10.41 -3.16 -1.67
C ALA A 413 11.37 -2.02 -1.91
N MET A 414 10.81 -0.83 -1.99
CA MET A 414 11.61 0.38 -2.03
C MET A 414 11.78 0.94 -0.62
N VAL A 415 13.04 1.17 -0.26
CA VAL A 415 13.43 1.73 1.03
C VAL A 415 13.86 3.17 0.79
N ILE A 416 12.98 4.10 1.14
CA ILE A 416 13.21 5.54 0.97
C ILE A 416 13.63 6.12 2.32
N LEU A 417 14.83 6.68 2.40
CA LEU A 417 15.46 7.08 3.66
C LEU A 417 15.86 8.54 3.64
N ASP A 418 15.80 9.18 4.80
CA ASP A 418 16.35 10.52 5.02
C ASP A 418 17.88 10.47 4.93
N SER A 419 18.43 11.19 3.95
CA SER A 419 19.87 11.17 3.68
C SER A 419 20.69 11.77 4.82
N ALA A 420 20.15 12.78 5.53
CA ALA A 420 20.85 13.38 6.66
C ALA A 420 20.87 12.42 7.84
N GLU A 421 19.76 11.73 8.12
CA GLU A 421 19.70 10.72 9.17
C GLU A 421 20.62 9.54 8.88
N LEU A 422 20.63 9.05 7.63
CA LEU A 422 21.54 8.00 7.20
C LEU A 422 23.01 8.43 7.33
N ALA A 423 23.33 9.68 7.02
CA ALA A 423 24.69 10.21 7.21
C ALA A 423 25.09 10.23 8.70
N ARG A 424 24.16 10.54 9.62
CA ARG A 424 24.40 10.51 11.07
C ARG A 424 24.77 9.12 11.59
N THR A 425 24.28 8.06 10.94
CA THR A 425 24.65 6.68 11.27
C THR A 425 25.86 6.16 10.50
N GLY A 426 26.60 7.04 9.81
CA GLY A 426 27.76 6.67 8.99
C GLY A 426 27.40 5.94 7.71
N GLY A 427 26.14 6.03 7.25
CA GLY A 427 25.64 5.28 6.10
C GLY A 427 25.24 3.84 6.45
N GLU A 428 25.12 3.51 7.73
CA GLU A 428 24.77 2.17 8.18
C GLU A 428 23.26 1.98 8.32
N LEU A 429 22.78 0.83 7.87
CA LEU A 429 21.39 0.38 7.99
C LEU A 429 21.33 -1.04 8.52
N THR A 430 20.32 -1.34 9.34
CA THR A 430 20.01 -2.70 9.78
C THR A 430 18.66 -3.12 9.23
N PHE A 431 18.67 -4.18 8.44
CA PHE A 431 17.48 -4.83 7.94
C PHE A 431 17.12 -6.01 8.82
N PHE A 432 15.82 -6.22 9.00
CA PHE A 432 15.29 -7.49 9.47
C PHE A 432 14.24 -8.00 8.48
N LEU A 433 14.32 -9.28 8.16
CA LEU A 433 13.37 -10.01 7.34
C LEU A 433 12.90 -11.23 8.12
N GLY A 434 11.65 -11.21 8.58
CA GLY A 434 10.98 -12.38 9.14
C GLY A 434 10.22 -13.11 8.04
N VAL A 435 10.41 -14.43 7.95
CA VAL A 435 9.46 -15.29 7.25
C VAL A 435 8.56 -15.95 8.28
N GLY A 436 7.25 -15.68 8.19
CA GLY A 436 6.23 -16.32 9.02
C GLY A 436 5.43 -17.33 8.22
N GLU A 437 4.99 -18.40 8.87
CA GLU A 437 3.87 -19.23 8.40
C GLU A 437 2.59 -18.70 9.04
N GLU A 438 1.52 -18.51 8.28
CA GLU A 438 0.20 -18.30 8.90
C GLU A 438 -0.43 -19.64 9.27
N ASP A 439 -0.77 -19.78 10.55
CA ASP A 439 -1.71 -20.79 11.02
C ASP A 439 -3.06 -20.09 11.25
N PRO A 440 -4.04 -20.25 10.34
CA PRO A 440 -5.41 -19.87 10.64
C PRO A 440 -5.87 -20.86 11.71
N GLY A 441 -5.79 -20.45 12.98
CA GLY A 441 -6.22 -21.27 14.10
C GLY A 441 -7.63 -21.87 13.89
N PRO A 442 -7.99 -22.92 14.64
CA PRO A 442 -9.19 -23.73 14.40
C PRO A 442 -10.53 -22.97 14.44
N ASP A 443 -10.56 -21.75 14.98
CA ASP A 443 -11.72 -20.87 15.05
C ASP A 443 -11.73 -19.77 13.95
N GLY A 444 -10.79 -19.80 13.01
CA GLY A 444 -10.59 -18.76 12.01
C GLY A 444 -10.08 -17.45 12.62
N THR A 445 -9.75 -17.43 13.92
CA THR A 445 -8.95 -16.35 14.48
C THR A 445 -7.51 -16.58 14.04
N MET A 446 -6.92 -15.52 13.50
CA MET A 446 -5.49 -15.56 13.22
C MET A 446 -4.80 -15.47 14.57
N ASP A 447 -4.31 -16.59 15.07
CA ASP A 447 -3.20 -16.52 15.99
C ASP A 447 -1.95 -16.38 15.12
N ILE A 448 -1.63 -15.14 14.74
CA ILE A 448 -0.25 -14.80 14.36
C ILE A 448 0.53 -14.82 15.68
N SER A 449 0.62 -16.00 16.30
CA SER A 449 1.54 -16.22 17.39
C SER A 449 2.90 -16.08 16.74
N PRO A 450 3.69 -15.03 17.05
CA PRO A 450 5.07 -15.02 16.60
C PRO A 450 5.64 -16.30 17.19
N ASP A 451 5.91 -17.29 16.34
CA ASP A 451 6.59 -18.49 16.78
C ASP A 451 7.74 -18.02 17.66
N ARG A 452 7.80 -18.55 18.88
CA ARG A 452 8.79 -18.16 19.89
C ARG A 452 10.21 -18.34 19.33
N SER A 453 10.35 -19.12 18.25
CA SER A 453 11.49 -19.09 17.35
C SER A 453 11.40 -17.90 16.36
N ARG A 454 11.71 -16.67 16.82
CA ARG A 454 11.89 -15.49 15.95
C ARG A 454 13.13 -15.66 15.05
N LYS A 455 13.06 -16.54 14.05
CA LYS A 455 14.12 -16.77 13.05
C LYS A 455 13.90 -15.83 11.88
N GLY A 456 14.25 -14.56 12.08
CA GLY A 456 14.38 -13.58 11.00
C GLY A 456 15.82 -13.51 10.52
N LEU A 457 16.02 -13.19 9.24
CA LEU A 457 17.30 -12.78 8.72
C LEU A 457 17.56 -11.33 9.14
N ILE A 458 18.64 -11.09 9.87
CA ILE A 458 19.15 -9.76 10.15
C ILE A 458 20.41 -9.57 9.32
N PHE A 459 20.49 -8.46 8.60
CA PHE A 459 21.71 -8.07 7.90
C PHE A 459 21.93 -6.57 8.00
N GLN A 460 23.20 -6.16 7.94
CA GLN A 460 23.63 -4.78 7.96
C GLN A 460 24.04 -4.36 6.57
N TYR A 461 23.65 -3.17 6.15
CA TYR A 461 24.07 -2.57 4.90
C TYR A 461 24.91 -1.33 5.20
N GLN A 462 26.06 -1.23 4.56
CA GLN A 462 26.94 -0.07 4.61
C GLN A 462 26.90 0.63 3.26
N LEU A 463 26.37 1.85 3.24
CA LEU A 463 26.29 2.67 2.03
C LEU A 463 27.68 2.97 1.48
N LYS A 464 28.62 3.33 2.36
CA LYS A 464 30.02 3.56 2.00
C LYS A 464 30.70 2.21 1.74
N GLY A 465 30.99 1.95 0.47
CA GLY A 465 31.52 0.66 0.01
C GLY A 465 30.44 -0.31 -0.49
N SER A 466 29.15 0.05 -0.35
CA SER A 466 28.02 -0.75 -0.83
C SER A 466 28.17 -2.21 -0.44
N SER A 467 28.30 -2.48 0.86
CA SER A 467 28.55 -3.83 1.36
C SER A 467 27.46 -4.28 2.32
N ILE A 468 27.09 -5.55 2.27
CA ILE A 468 26.17 -6.18 3.20
C ILE A 468 26.95 -7.09 4.12
N THR A 469 26.71 -7.00 5.42
CA THR A 469 27.32 -7.83 6.46
C THR A 469 26.24 -8.63 7.18
N LEU A 470 26.47 -9.93 7.39
CA LEU A 470 25.63 -10.77 8.23
C LEU A 470 26.16 -10.77 9.67
N PRO A 471 25.49 -10.13 10.64
CA PRO A 471 26.04 -9.98 11.99
C PRO A 471 26.32 -11.32 12.68
N GLY A 472 25.53 -12.35 12.39
CA GLY A 472 25.70 -13.68 12.98
C GLY A 472 26.94 -14.43 12.50
N THR A 473 27.47 -14.12 11.30
CA THR A 473 28.62 -14.83 10.72
C THR A 473 29.84 -13.93 10.48
N GLY A 474 29.64 -12.61 10.50
CA GLY A 474 30.66 -11.62 10.11
C GLY A 474 30.95 -11.58 8.60
N GLN A 475 30.30 -12.44 7.80
CA GLN A 475 30.50 -12.46 6.35
C GLN A 475 30.04 -11.16 5.72
N THR A 476 30.86 -10.61 4.83
CA THR A 476 30.59 -9.37 4.11
C THR A 476 30.69 -9.61 2.61
N PHE A 477 29.76 -9.02 1.86
CA PHE A 477 29.70 -9.12 0.40
C PHE A 477 29.30 -7.79 -0.23
N PRO A 478 29.67 -7.54 -1.51
CA PRO A 478 29.21 -6.36 -2.23
C PRO A 478 27.69 -6.40 -2.45
N ALA A 479 27.06 -5.24 -2.42
CA ALA A 479 25.66 -5.03 -2.76
C ALA A 479 25.48 -5.00 -4.29
N GLY A 480 24.27 -5.24 -4.77
CA GLY A 480 23.94 -5.31 -6.20
C GLY A 480 24.30 -6.62 -6.90
N GLU A 481 25.06 -7.52 -6.27
CA GLU A 481 25.21 -8.91 -6.74
C GLU A 481 24.19 -9.79 -6.04
N GLY A 482 23.34 -10.50 -6.80
CA GLY A 482 22.41 -11.49 -6.28
C GLY A 482 23.15 -12.55 -5.45
N LYS A 483 23.10 -12.42 -4.12
CA LYS A 483 23.63 -13.42 -3.19
C LYS A 483 22.47 -14.23 -2.64
N THR A 484 22.61 -15.55 -2.75
CA THR A 484 21.73 -16.50 -2.08
C THR A 484 22.12 -16.59 -0.61
N ILE A 485 21.20 -16.24 0.28
CA ILE A 485 21.35 -16.41 1.72
C ILE A 485 20.35 -17.46 2.20
N THR A 486 20.87 -18.61 2.61
CA THR A 486 20.02 -19.67 3.14
C THR A 486 19.58 -19.33 4.56
N VAL A 487 18.28 -19.07 4.76
CA VAL A 487 17.67 -18.82 6.06
C VAL A 487 17.04 -20.11 6.55
N ARG A 488 17.73 -20.84 7.44
CA ARG A 488 17.16 -22.07 8.01
C ARG A 488 16.04 -21.74 9.00
N GLY A 489 14.80 -21.83 8.52
CA GLY A 489 13.59 -21.91 9.35
C GLY A 489 13.62 -23.14 10.27
N ASP A 490 12.76 -23.17 11.29
CA ASP A 490 12.81 -24.21 12.31
C ASP A 490 12.36 -25.60 11.82
N HIS A 491 13.01 -26.62 12.39
CA HIS A 491 13.00 -28.09 12.29
C HIS A 491 12.26 -28.89 11.19
N ARG A 492 11.41 -28.31 10.32
CA ARG A 492 10.68 -29.06 9.28
C ARG A 492 10.85 -28.51 7.87
N LYS A 493 11.19 -27.22 7.72
CA LYS A 493 11.45 -26.59 6.42
C LYS A 493 12.53 -25.52 6.56
N SER A 494 13.58 -25.61 5.76
CA SER A 494 14.53 -24.50 5.60
C SER A 494 14.12 -23.71 4.35
N LEU A 495 14.27 -22.38 4.36
CA LEU A 495 14.01 -21.54 3.21
C LEU A 495 15.32 -20.94 2.72
N GLU A 496 15.51 -20.88 1.42
CA GLU A 496 16.63 -20.16 0.83
C GLU A 496 16.12 -18.87 0.21
N ILE A 497 16.64 -17.74 0.68
CA ILE A 497 16.25 -16.41 0.25
C ILE A 497 17.44 -15.77 -0.44
N SER A 498 17.35 -15.54 -1.73
CA SER A 498 18.31 -14.71 -2.45
C SER A 498 17.77 -13.29 -2.50
N PHE A 499 18.60 -12.30 -2.19
CA PHE A 499 18.20 -10.91 -2.29
C PHE A 499 19.28 -10.01 -2.85
N GLU A 500 18.82 -8.91 -3.43
CA GLU A 500 19.62 -7.86 -4.04
C GLU A 500 19.26 -6.55 -3.38
N ILE A 501 20.28 -5.75 -3.04
CA ILE A 501 20.11 -4.37 -2.59
C ILE A 501 20.93 -3.50 -3.50
N PHE A 502 20.30 -2.50 -4.09
CA PHE A 502 21.01 -1.52 -4.90
C PHE A 502 20.51 -0.11 -4.59
N PRO A 503 21.44 0.85 -4.43
CA PRO A 503 21.08 2.25 -4.32
C PRO A 503 20.52 2.73 -5.66
N MET A 504 19.44 3.50 -5.62
CA MET A 504 18.88 4.15 -6.80
C MET A 504 19.34 5.60 -6.84
N LYS A 505 19.70 6.08 -8.04
CA LYS A 505 20.07 7.48 -8.23
C LYS A 505 18.81 8.32 -8.22
N THR A 506 18.80 9.37 -7.42
CA THR A 506 17.76 10.40 -7.42
C THR A 506 18.28 11.64 -8.17
N ARG A 507 17.38 12.35 -8.85
CA ARG A 507 17.67 13.61 -9.54
C ARG A 507 16.65 14.67 -9.18
#